data_AF-A0A2G0VGP1-F1
#
_entry.id   AF-A0A2G0VGP1-F1
#
_cell.length_a   1.000
_cell.length_b   1.000
_cell.length_c   1.000
_cell.angle_alpha   90.00
_cell.angle_beta   90.00
_cell.angle_gamma   90.00
#
_symmetry.space_group_name_H-M   'P 1'
#
loop_
_entity.id
_entity.type
_entity.pdbx_description
1 polymer ?
#
loop_
_entity_poly.entity_id
_entity_poly.type
_entity_poly.pdbx_seq_one_letter_code
_entity_poly.pdbx_strand_id
1 'polypeptide(L)'
;MTTDIPHLISLLEPLRQQGMPAVQAASSVLAQLDAHASITRRADTDAQRSALAQALSQAYAPVTLNEMASILHQLYPALGPIDIGKILLAPGVFPAATAVQMQSALVAAGFSAAAVADAIKVLYPAPPVQEPFATIATSMQAGNRGIELWVASTSGQVWTLYQRSAGDNWSNWEGPGFKNQPTPLHQLAAALQNNGNVLFAGLDGAGSVWTCSQGSPGGDWNAWSGPKVGVQPCAFEQLAASQQGGSRGVELWAAGADGQVWTLYQITAGGRWSQWEGPGFKGQPAPLFKLAAAQQSNGSVMFWGLDREGKLWGISQHSAGGDWDAWQGPGFVGQPEAFTSITASQQQGNRGVELWGVGASGQVWTLYQTAPGGPWSKWEGPGFKGQPKPMKNIAAALQNNGCVLLWAVDNDNQLWHIAQGSAGGDWLGWASTSPPPQG
;
A
#
# COMPACT_ATOMS: atom_id res chain seq x y z
N MET A 1 31.85 11.36 20.20
CA MET A 1 31.12 11.62 21.44
C MET A 1 29.68 11.87 21.05
N THR A 2 28.74 11.06 21.54
CA THR A 2 27.31 11.38 21.50
C THR A 2 27.12 12.65 22.32
N THR A 3 26.52 13.69 21.73
CA THR A 3 26.25 14.95 22.45
C THR A 3 25.21 14.64 23.53
N ASP A 4 25.65 14.58 24.78
CA ASP A 4 24.83 14.24 25.93
C ASP A 4 24.10 15.50 26.43
N ILE A 5 22.76 15.47 26.42
CA ILE A 5 21.91 16.63 26.79
C ILE A 5 22.26 17.18 28.19
N PRO A 6 22.44 16.36 29.24
CA PRO A 6 22.97 16.79 30.54
C PRO A 6 24.26 17.59 30.48
N HIS A 7 25.20 17.20 29.60
CA HIS A 7 26.45 17.92 29.44
C HIS A 7 26.21 19.32 28.85
N LEU A 8 25.38 19.43 27.81
CA LEU A 8 25.03 20.73 27.23
C LEU A 8 24.33 21.64 28.26
N ILE A 9 23.44 21.09 29.08
CA ILE A 9 22.78 21.84 30.17
C ILE A 9 23.81 22.38 31.16
N SER A 10 24.80 21.57 31.55
CA SER A 10 25.86 21.98 32.48
C SER A 10 26.72 23.15 31.95
N LEU A 11 26.82 23.31 30.63
CA LEU A 11 27.50 24.45 30.00
C LEU A 11 26.61 25.69 29.89
N LEU A 12 25.29 25.50 29.73
CA LEU A 12 24.31 26.57 29.54
C LEU A 12 23.91 27.25 30.86
N GLU A 13 23.82 26.51 31.97
CA GLU A 13 23.37 27.02 33.27
C GLU A 13 24.23 28.17 33.84
N PRO A 14 25.57 28.11 33.82
CA PRO A 14 26.40 29.20 34.32
C PRO A 14 26.23 30.49 33.51
N LEU A 15 26.10 30.37 32.19
CA LEU A 15 25.87 31.50 31.29
C LEU A 15 24.52 32.15 31.58
N ARG A 16 23.50 31.34 31.89
CA ARG A 16 22.18 31.84 32.27
C ARG A 16 22.23 32.60 33.59
N GLN A 17 22.94 32.08 34.58
CA GLN A 17 23.11 32.73 35.88
C GLN A 17 23.84 34.08 35.77
N GLN A 18 24.68 34.25 34.75
CA GLN A 18 25.33 35.53 34.41
C GLN A 18 24.41 36.50 33.65
N GLY A 19 23.15 36.14 33.41
CA GLY A 19 22.19 36.97 32.67
C GLY A 19 22.41 36.98 31.16
N MET A 20 23.19 36.05 30.62
CA MET A 20 23.43 35.95 29.17
C MET A 20 22.13 35.52 28.45
N PRO A 21 21.72 36.17 27.35
CA PRO A 21 20.60 35.71 26.54
C PRO A 21 20.84 34.34 25.91
N ALA A 22 19.78 33.55 25.75
CA ALA A 22 19.84 32.16 25.25
C ALA A 22 20.62 32.01 23.93
N VAL A 23 20.47 32.96 22.99
CA VAL A 23 21.20 32.94 21.71
C VAL A 23 22.71 33.11 21.87
N GLN A 24 23.14 33.99 22.77
CA GLN A 24 24.56 34.25 23.04
C GLN A 24 25.17 33.07 23.80
N ALA A 25 24.40 32.46 24.70
CA ALA A 25 24.82 31.27 25.42
C ALA A 25 24.96 30.06 24.48
N ALA A 26 23.99 29.81 23.60
CA ALA A 26 24.05 28.77 22.60
C ALA A 26 25.27 28.93 21.66
N SER A 27 25.52 30.17 21.21
CA SER A 27 26.69 30.50 20.38
C SER A 27 28.00 30.23 21.12
N SER A 28 28.07 30.59 22.40
CA SER A 28 29.25 30.35 23.24
C SER A 28 29.51 28.85 23.47
N VAL A 29 28.45 28.06 23.69
CA VAL A 29 28.56 26.60 23.84
C VAL A 29 29.01 25.96 22.53
N LEU A 30 28.45 26.36 21.38
CA LEU A 30 28.90 25.86 20.07
C LEU A 30 30.38 26.19 19.82
N ALA A 31 30.81 27.43 20.11
CA ALA A 31 32.21 27.82 19.97
C ALA A 31 33.16 27.03 20.89
N GLN A 32 32.73 26.71 22.12
CA GLN A 32 33.49 25.85 23.03
C GLN A 32 33.61 24.42 22.49
N LEU A 33 32.51 23.85 21.99
CA LEU A 33 32.49 22.50 21.40
C LEU A 33 33.38 22.42 20.15
N ASP A 34 33.37 23.46 19.31
CA ASP A 34 34.22 23.55 18.12
C ASP A 34 35.71 23.69 18.49
N ALA A 35 36.04 24.46 19.54
CA ALA A 35 37.42 24.61 20.03
C ALA A 35 37.99 23.30 20.60
N HIS A 36 37.12 22.38 21.05
CA HIS A 36 37.49 21.06 21.57
C HIS A 36 37.44 19.93 20.52
N ALA A 37 36.97 20.21 19.30
CA ALA A 37 36.93 19.22 18.22
C ALA A 37 38.28 19.12 17.49
N SER A 38 38.95 17.98 17.60
CA SER A 38 40.16 17.67 16.82
C SER A 38 39.85 17.55 15.30
N ILE A 39 40.87 17.84 14.48
CA ILE A 39 40.93 18.18 13.02
C ILE A 39 40.23 17.21 12.01
N THR A 40 39.35 16.31 12.43
CA THR A 40 38.50 15.51 11.52
C THR A 40 37.03 15.90 11.66
N ARG A 41 36.60 16.92 10.88
CA ARG A 41 35.21 17.39 10.79
C ARG A 41 34.24 16.23 10.55
N ARG A 42 33.38 15.93 11.53
CA ARG A 42 32.02 15.44 11.25
C ARG A 42 31.13 16.66 11.10
N ALA A 43 30.37 16.72 10.01
CA ALA A 43 29.31 17.69 9.85
C ALA A 43 28.40 17.63 11.09
N ASP A 44 28.04 18.80 11.63
CA ASP A 44 27.08 18.94 12.71
C ASP A 44 25.76 18.27 12.27
N THR A 45 25.46 17.12 12.87
CA THR A 45 24.35 16.26 12.45
C THR A 45 23.04 16.80 13.01
N ASP A 46 21.91 16.52 12.36
CA ASP A 46 20.59 16.96 12.84
C ASP A 46 20.30 16.53 14.29
N ALA A 47 20.84 15.38 14.71
CA ALA A 47 20.75 14.90 16.09
C ALA A 47 21.46 15.83 17.10
N GLN A 48 22.61 16.41 16.73
CA GLN A 48 23.36 17.33 17.59
C GLN A 48 22.63 18.67 17.73
N ARG A 49 22.04 19.15 16.64
CA ARG A 49 21.22 20.37 16.62
C ARG A 49 19.95 20.22 17.47
N SER A 50 19.26 19.08 17.36
CA SER A 50 18.12 18.77 18.22
C SER A 50 18.50 18.64 19.69
N ALA A 51 19.66 18.04 20.01
CA ALA A 51 20.15 17.95 21.38
C ALA A 51 20.45 19.32 21.99
N LEU A 52 21.04 20.26 21.23
CA LEU A 52 21.24 21.64 21.69
C LEU A 52 19.92 22.39 21.89
N ALA A 53 18.98 22.28 20.94
CA ALA A 53 17.66 22.88 21.08
C ALA A 53 16.92 22.37 22.32
N GLN A 54 17.02 21.07 22.61
CA GLN A 54 16.44 20.45 23.79
C GLN A 54 17.15 20.88 25.08
N ALA A 55 18.47 21.02 25.08
CA ALA A 55 19.20 21.53 26.24
C ALA A 55 18.84 22.99 26.53
N LEU A 56 18.67 23.82 25.49
CA LEU A 56 18.23 25.20 25.62
C LEU A 56 16.79 25.32 26.16
N SER A 57 15.86 24.49 25.68
CA SER A 57 14.47 24.50 26.17
C SER A 57 14.39 24.14 27.67
N GLN A 58 15.30 23.29 28.15
CA GLN A 58 15.38 22.88 29.56
C GLN A 58 16.13 23.90 30.44
N ALA A 59 17.26 24.42 29.98
CA ALA A 59 18.11 25.31 30.79
C ALA A 59 17.56 26.75 30.86
N TYR A 60 16.97 27.27 29.78
CA TYR A 60 16.60 28.69 29.62
C TYR A 60 15.10 29.00 29.75
N ALA A 61 14.33 28.16 30.44
CA ALA A 61 12.87 28.30 30.49
C ALA A 61 12.39 29.69 31.04
N PRO A 62 11.40 30.33 30.39
CA PRO A 62 10.68 29.86 29.21
C PRO A 62 11.30 30.40 27.91
N VAL A 63 12.04 29.56 27.16
CA VAL A 63 12.27 29.83 25.73
C VAL A 63 11.00 29.44 24.99
N THR A 64 10.38 30.38 24.30
CA THR A 64 9.17 30.11 23.50
C THR A 64 9.53 29.46 22.15
N LEU A 65 8.54 28.86 21.48
CA LEU A 65 8.70 28.29 20.14
C LEU A 65 9.26 29.32 19.14
N ASN A 66 8.77 30.56 19.17
CA ASN A 66 9.20 31.63 18.27
C ASN A 66 10.65 32.06 18.54
N GLU A 67 11.02 32.17 19.81
CA GLU A 67 12.40 32.50 20.21
C GLU A 67 13.35 31.37 19.81
N MET A 68 12.97 30.10 20.04
CA MET A 68 13.79 28.95 19.63
C MET A 68 13.98 28.90 18.12
N ALA A 69 12.93 29.14 17.33
CA ALA A 69 13.02 29.19 15.88
C ALA A 69 14.00 30.28 15.41
N SER A 70 13.94 31.46 16.06
CA SER A 70 14.83 32.58 15.77
C SER A 70 16.28 32.27 16.15
N ILE A 71 16.49 31.65 17.32
CA ILE A 71 17.82 31.19 17.77
C ILE A 71 18.41 30.21 16.75
N LEU A 72 17.66 29.17 16.38
CA LEU A 72 18.15 28.15 15.44
C LEU A 72 18.49 28.73 14.07
N HIS A 73 17.68 29.65 13.54
CA HIS A 73 17.97 30.29 12.26
C HIS A 73 19.21 31.20 12.33
N GLN A 74 19.45 31.87 13.47
CA GLN A 74 20.67 32.66 13.67
C GLN A 74 21.93 31.79 13.81
N LEU A 75 21.83 30.66 14.51
CA LEU A 75 22.95 29.72 14.68
C LEU A 75 23.27 28.97 13.38
N TYR A 76 22.25 28.65 12.59
CA TYR A 76 22.36 27.83 11.38
C TYR A 76 21.72 28.53 10.16
N PRO A 77 22.31 29.63 9.67
CA PRO A 77 21.73 30.44 8.58
C PRO A 77 21.63 29.71 7.24
N ALA A 78 22.29 28.56 7.09
CA ALA A 78 22.21 27.71 5.90
C ALA A 78 20.97 26.79 5.89
N LEU A 79 20.27 26.63 7.01
CA LEU A 79 19.11 25.75 7.10
C LEU A 79 17.85 26.45 6.60
N GLY A 80 17.08 25.72 5.78
CA GLY A 80 15.77 26.17 5.33
C GLY A 80 14.69 26.02 6.41
N PRO A 81 13.50 26.58 6.19
CA PRO A 81 12.38 26.51 7.15
C PRO A 81 11.92 25.07 7.45
N ILE A 82 12.10 24.13 6.51
CA ILE A 82 11.83 22.71 6.72
C ILE A 82 12.78 22.10 7.76
N ASP A 83 14.08 22.36 7.63
CA ASP A 83 15.09 21.76 8.51
C ASP A 83 15.01 22.34 9.92
N ILE A 84 14.79 23.66 10.04
CA ILE A 84 14.48 24.31 11.33
C ILE A 84 13.21 23.73 11.94
N GLY A 85 12.15 23.55 11.16
CA GLY A 85 10.88 22.97 11.64
C GLY A 85 11.03 21.54 12.15
N LYS A 86 11.85 20.71 11.49
CA LYS A 86 12.16 19.34 11.95
C LYS A 86 12.88 19.35 13.31
N ILE A 87 13.84 20.26 13.51
CA ILE A 87 14.55 20.40 14.79
C ILE A 87 13.57 20.82 15.90
N LEU A 88 12.68 21.77 15.62
CA LEU A 88 11.67 22.24 16.59
C LEU A 88 10.67 21.15 16.98
N LEU A 89 10.31 20.26 16.05
CA LEU A 89 9.43 19.13 16.29
C LEU A 89 10.10 17.93 16.95
N ALA A 90 11.42 17.98 17.19
CA ALA A 90 12.13 16.89 17.84
C ALA A 90 11.58 16.64 19.27
N PRO A 91 11.59 15.37 19.74
CA PRO A 91 11.19 15.04 21.10
C PRO A 91 11.94 15.91 22.13
N GLY A 92 11.20 16.50 23.08
CA GLY A 92 11.79 17.35 24.13
C GLY A 92 12.09 18.80 23.73
N VAL A 93 11.81 19.21 22.48
CA VAL A 93 11.87 20.61 22.04
C VAL A 93 10.46 21.20 22.07
N PHE A 94 9.68 21.08 20.98
CA PHE A 94 8.26 21.44 20.92
C PHE A 94 7.45 20.42 20.10
N PRO A 95 7.43 19.13 20.49
CA PRO A 95 6.80 18.07 19.68
C PRO A 95 5.28 18.24 19.52
N ALA A 96 4.63 19.04 20.38
CA ALA A 96 3.19 19.31 20.34
C ALA A 96 2.83 20.62 19.61
N ALA A 97 3.79 21.30 18.97
CA ALA A 97 3.51 22.52 18.22
C ALA A 97 2.53 22.23 17.06
N THR A 98 1.46 23.02 16.96
CA THR A 98 0.51 22.96 15.85
C THR A 98 1.05 23.63 14.59
N ALA A 99 0.47 23.34 13.41
CA ALA A 99 0.85 23.98 12.14
C ALA A 99 0.79 25.52 12.20
N VAL A 100 -0.23 26.08 12.86
CA VAL A 100 -0.40 27.54 13.03
C VAL A 100 0.71 28.13 13.90
N GLN A 101 1.08 27.42 14.98
CA GLN A 101 2.18 27.83 15.86
C GLN A 101 3.52 27.74 15.14
N MET A 102 3.78 26.67 14.38
CA MET A 102 5.01 26.55 13.58
C MET A 102 5.10 27.61 12.48
N GLN A 103 3.99 27.90 11.81
CA GLN A 103 3.94 28.96 10.79
C GLN A 103 4.32 30.30 11.40
N SER A 104 3.74 30.63 12.56
CA SER A 104 4.06 31.85 13.29
C SER A 104 5.54 31.89 13.70
N ALA A 105 6.10 30.76 14.16
CA ALA A 105 7.48 30.67 14.60
C ALA A 105 8.50 30.83 13.46
N LEU A 106 8.27 30.18 12.32
CA LEU A 106 9.16 30.27 11.16
C LEU A 106 9.09 31.67 10.50
N VAL A 107 7.92 32.32 10.49
CA VAL A 107 7.81 33.72 10.07
C VAL A 107 8.57 34.63 11.04
N ALA A 108 8.42 34.43 12.36
CA ALA A 108 9.16 35.19 13.37
C ALA A 108 10.68 35.01 13.25
N ALA A 109 11.14 33.84 12.82
CA ALA A 109 12.55 33.56 12.53
C ALA A 109 13.07 34.28 11.28
N GLY A 110 12.21 34.92 10.47
CA GLY A 110 12.61 35.72 9.30
C GLY A 110 12.53 34.99 7.96
N PHE A 111 11.94 33.79 7.90
CA PHE A 111 11.67 33.12 6.62
C PHE A 111 10.51 33.80 5.87
N SER A 112 10.57 33.82 4.53
CA SER A 112 9.50 34.40 3.72
C SER A 112 8.18 33.63 3.88
N ALA A 113 7.04 34.33 3.86
CA ALA A 113 5.73 33.71 4.02
C ALA A 113 5.46 32.58 3.00
N ALA A 114 5.98 32.70 1.77
CA ALA A 114 5.89 31.66 0.75
C ALA A 114 6.71 30.41 1.11
N ALA A 115 7.98 30.57 1.51
CA ALA A 115 8.82 29.45 1.92
C ALA A 115 8.28 28.77 3.19
N VAL A 116 7.70 29.54 4.11
CA VAL A 116 7.02 28.98 5.29
C VAL A 116 5.77 28.21 4.89
N ALA A 117 4.93 28.74 4.00
CA ALA A 117 3.74 28.03 3.54
C ALA A 117 4.09 26.66 2.91
N ASP A 118 5.16 26.59 2.13
CA ASP A 118 5.65 25.33 1.57
C ASP A 118 6.26 24.41 2.64
N ALA A 119 7.00 24.94 3.60
CA ALA A 119 7.52 24.16 4.71
C ALA A 119 6.41 23.55 5.58
N ILE A 120 5.32 24.29 5.83
CA ILE A 120 4.19 23.79 6.63
C ILE A 120 3.53 22.58 5.97
N LYS A 121 3.41 22.54 4.64
CA LYS A 121 2.89 21.35 3.93
C LYS A 121 3.74 20.10 4.14
N VAL A 122 5.05 20.28 4.30
CA VAL A 122 6.01 19.18 4.54
C VAL A 122 6.04 18.76 6.01
N LEU A 123 5.99 19.72 6.93
CA LEU A 123 6.09 19.50 8.37
C LEU A 123 4.77 19.01 9.00
N TYR A 124 3.65 19.47 8.46
CA TYR A 124 2.29 19.13 8.89
C TYR A 124 1.47 18.73 7.66
N PRO A 125 1.73 17.55 7.09
CA PRO A 125 0.87 17.04 6.05
C PRO A 125 -0.56 17.00 6.61
N ALA A 126 -1.49 17.68 5.95
CA ALA A 126 -2.90 17.58 6.30
C ALA A 126 -3.27 16.08 6.32
N PRO A 127 -4.06 15.58 7.29
CA PRO A 127 -4.67 14.28 7.13
C PRO A 127 -5.45 14.34 5.82
N PRO A 128 -5.17 13.46 4.84
CA PRO A 128 -5.89 13.51 3.59
C PRO A 128 -7.37 13.33 3.91
N VAL A 129 -8.22 14.25 3.46
CA VAL A 129 -9.64 13.93 3.44
C VAL A 129 -9.78 12.76 2.47
N GLN A 130 -10.33 11.68 3.01
CA GLN A 130 -10.23 10.36 2.41
C GLN A 130 -11.26 10.22 1.31
N GLU A 131 -10.83 10.01 0.07
CA GLU A 131 -11.72 9.47 -0.95
C GLU A 131 -12.11 8.04 -0.53
N PRO A 132 -13.40 7.72 -0.32
CA PRO A 132 -13.80 6.39 0.09
C PRO A 132 -13.40 5.37 -0.98
N PHE A 133 -12.80 4.25 -0.57
CA PHE A 133 -12.41 3.20 -1.49
C PHE A 133 -13.62 2.36 -1.90
N ALA A 134 -13.91 2.32 -3.20
CA ALA A 134 -14.91 1.44 -3.76
C ALA A 134 -14.35 0.01 -3.94
N THR A 135 -13.12 -0.10 -4.43
CA THR A 135 -12.46 -1.38 -4.73
C THR A 135 -10.94 -1.24 -4.65
N ILE A 136 -10.27 -2.38 -4.46
CA ILE A 136 -8.80 -2.49 -4.42
C ILE A 136 -8.35 -3.68 -5.26
N ALA A 137 -7.14 -3.60 -5.82
CA ALA A 137 -6.47 -4.70 -6.49
C ALA A 137 -4.98 -4.67 -6.19
N THR A 138 -4.33 -5.83 -6.21
CA THR A 138 -2.89 -5.95 -6.03
C THR A 138 -2.29 -6.88 -7.08
N SER A 139 -1.00 -6.71 -7.35
CA SER A 139 -0.25 -7.70 -8.11
C SER A 139 1.18 -7.78 -7.63
N MET A 140 1.78 -8.96 -7.86
CA MET A 140 3.24 -9.07 -7.91
C MET A 140 3.78 -8.17 -9.03
N GLN A 141 4.96 -7.60 -8.84
CA GLN A 141 5.70 -6.90 -9.88
C GLN A 141 6.94 -7.71 -10.23
N ALA A 142 7.39 -7.71 -11.49
CA ALA A 142 8.73 -8.22 -11.77
C ALA A 142 9.83 -7.19 -11.43
N GLY A 143 11.08 -7.64 -11.47
CA GLY A 143 12.25 -6.80 -11.19
C GLY A 143 12.45 -6.59 -9.68
N ASN A 144 12.91 -5.40 -9.30
CA ASN A 144 13.27 -5.11 -7.91
C ASN A 144 12.08 -4.69 -7.04
N ARG A 145 10.91 -4.40 -7.62
CA ARG A 145 9.72 -3.94 -6.86
C ARG A 145 9.10 -5.08 -6.04
N GLY A 146 8.39 -4.73 -4.97
CA GLY A 146 7.54 -5.67 -4.24
C GLY A 146 6.18 -5.82 -4.92
N ILE A 147 5.08 -5.71 -4.18
CA ILE A 147 3.76 -5.62 -4.80
C ILE A 147 3.43 -4.17 -5.22
N GLU A 148 2.46 -4.03 -6.10
CA GLU A 148 1.76 -2.76 -6.35
C GLU A 148 0.29 -2.90 -5.94
N LEU A 149 -0.23 -1.85 -5.31
CA LEU A 149 -1.61 -1.71 -4.86
C LEU A 149 -2.28 -0.64 -5.72
N TRP A 150 -3.47 -0.97 -6.23
CA TRP A 150 -4.38 -0.02 -6.84
C TRP A 150 -5.64 0.09 -6.02
N VAL A 151 -6.16 1.30 -5.97
CA VAL A 151 -7.44 1.61 -5.32
C VAL A 151 -8.24 2.50 -6.26
N ALA A 152 -9.55 2.28 -6.32
CA ALA A 152 -10.46 3.23 -6.95
C ALA A 152 -11.33 3.90 -5.89
N SER A 153 -11.45 5.22 -5.97
CA SER A 153 -12.41 5.97 -5.16
C SER A 153 -13.86 5.64 -5.58
N THR A 154 -14.83 6.09 -4.80
CA THR A 154 -16.25 6.07 -5.20
C THR A 154 -16.55 6.90 -6.45
N SER A 155 -15.73 7.91 -6.76
CA SER A 155 -15.77 8.64 -8.03
C SER A 155 -15.08 7.89 -9.20
N GLY A 156 -14.51 6.71 -8.92
CA GLY A 156 -13.81 5.85 -9.88
C GLY A 156 -12.44 6.35 -10.31
N GLN A 157 -11.84 7.30 -9.57
CA GLN A 157 -10.47 7.75 -9.79
C GLN A 157 -9.50 6.71 -9.22
N VAL A 158 -8.59 6.23 -10.06
CA VAL A 158 -7.60 5.23 -9.67
C VAL A 158 -6.34 5.91 -9.13
N TRP A 159 -5.90 5.41 -7.98
CA TRP A 159 -4.62 5.70 -7.36
C TRP A 159 -3.79 4.44 -7.24
N THR A 160 -2.47 4.58 -7.21
CA THR A 160 -1.57 3.46 -6.97
C THR A 160 -0.39 3.83 -6.10
N LEU A 161 0.15 2.83 -5.40
CA LEU A 161 1.48 2.86 -4.80
C LEU A 161 2.08 1.47 -4.84
N TYR A 162 3.41 1.40 -4.79
CA TYR A 162 4.13 0.14 -4.86
C TYR A 162 5.26 0.09 -3.84
N GLN A 163 5.64 -1.11 -3.44
CA GLN A 163 6.87 -1.30 -2.66
C GLN A 163 8.08 -1.13 -3.56
N ARG A 164 9.02 -0.27 -3.15
CA ARG A 164 10.25 -0.03 -3.91
C ARG A 164 11.11 -1.29 -4.02
N SER A 165 11.13 -2.08 -2.95
CA SER A 165 11.61 -3.45 -2.91
C SER A 165 10.71 -4.31 -2.03
N ALA A 166 10.69 -5.63 -2.22
CA ALA A 166 9.86 -6.51 -1.39
C ALA A 166 10.18 -6.36 0.11
N GLY A 167 9.21 -5.91 0.90
CA GLY A 167 9.37 -5.64 2.34
C GLY A 167 10.03 -4.31 2.69
N ASP A 168 10.37 -3.49 1.69
CA ASP A 168 10.94 -2.15 1.85
C ASP A 168 9.84 -1.07 1.95
N ASN A 169 10.24 0.20 2.00
CA ASN A 169 9.33 1.33 2.00
C ASN A 169 8.50 1.45 0.70
N TRP A 170 7.36 2.13 0.84
CA TRP A 170 6.43 2.37 -0.25
C TRP A 170 6.84 3.60 -1.08
N SER A 171 6.38 3.63 -2.33
CA SER A 171 6.34 4.86 -3.12
C SER A 171 5.36 5.87 -2.51
N ASN A 172 5.40 7.10 -2.99
CA ASN A 172 4.26 8.00 -2.80
C ASN A 172 3.07 7.49 -3.64
N TRP A 173 1.87 7.89 -3.27
CA TRP A 173 0.67 7.69 -4.09
C TRP A 173 0.82 8.40 -5.45
N GLU A 174 0.46 7.72 -6.53
CA GLU A 174 0.29 8.26 -7.88
C GLU A 174 -1.21 8.28 -8.21
N GLY A 175 -1.71 9.43 -8.67
CA GLY A 175 -3.12 9.70 -8.98
C GLY A 175 -3.53 11.15 -8.67
N PRO A 176 -4.84 11.48 -8.76
CA PRO A 176 -5.90 10.64 -9.29
C PRO A 176 -5.74 10.43 -10.79
N GLY A 177 -6.34 9.37 -11.32
CA GLY A 177 -6.38 9.14 -12.77
C GLY A 177 -5.13 8.44 -13.30
N PHE A 178 -4.75 7.33 -12.66
CA PHE A 178 -3.61 6.50 -13.03
C PHE A 178 -3.45 6.37 -14.55
N LYS A 179 -2.30 6.84 -15.06
CA LYS A 179 -1.93 6.85 -16.48
C LYS A 179 -2.96 7.49 -17.39
N ASN A 180 -3.48 8.65 -16.99
CA ASN A 180 -4.52 9.39 -17.72
C ASN A 180 -5.71 8.48 -18.01
N GLN A 181 -6.25 7.86 -16.95
CA GLN A 181 -7.35 6.91 -17.08
C GLN A 181 -8.47 7.48 -17.98
N PRO A 182 -8.96 6.71 -18.96
CA PRO A 182 -9.90 7.24 -19.96
C PRO A 182 -11.31 7.48 -19.38
N THR A 183 -11.65 6.79 -18.30
CA THR A 183 -12.97 6.81 -17.67
C THR A 183 -12.84 6.40 -16.20
N PRO A 184 -13.77 6.82 -15.31
CA PRO A 184 -13.93 6.24 -13.99
C PRO A 184 -14.05 4.71 -14.01
N LEU A 185 -13.35 4.03 -13.10
CA LEU A 185 -13.36 2.57 -12.95
C LEU A 185 -13.94 2.17 -11.59
N HIS A 186 -14.79 1.14 -11.55
CA HIS A 186 -15.51 0.72 -10.35
C HIS A 186 -15.19 -0.72 -9.89
N GLN A 187 -14.54 -1.50 -10.75
CA GLN A 187 -13.95 -2.79 -10.38
C GLN A 187 -12.54 -2.86 -10.94
N LEU A 188 -11.61 -3.43 -10.17
CA LEU A 188 -10.19 -3.51 -10.51
C LEU A 188 -9.69 -4.95 -10.42
N ALA A 189 -8.76 -5.32 -11.30
CA ALA A 189 -8.01 -6.56 -11.21
C ALA A 189 -6.60 -6.34 -11.76
N ALA A 190 -5.61 -7.05 -11.22
CA ALA A 190 -4.24 -6.97 -11.70
C ALA A 190 -3.57 -8.34 -11.61
N ALA A 191 -2.68 -8.64 -12.55
CA ALA A 191 -1.90 -9.87 -12.52
C ALA A 191 -0.58 -9.70 -13.28
N LEU A 192 0.44 -10.42 -12.83
CA LEU A 192 1.71 -10.55 -13.54
C LEU A 192 1.51 -11.41 -14.80
N GLN A 193 2.17 -11.04 -15.90
CA GLN A 193 2.24 -11.86 -17.11
C GLN A 193 3.55 -12.67 -17.12
N ASN A 194 3.60 -13.76 -17.90
CA ASN A 194 4.79 -14.61 -18.01
C ASN A 194 6.02 -13.92 -18.65
N ASN A 195 5.84 -12.73 -19.24
CA ASN A 195 6.94 -11.88 -19.72
C ASN A 195 7.47 -10.90 -18.64
N GLY A 196 6.94 -10.96 -17.41
CA GLY A 196 7.31 -10.08 -16.30
C GLY A 196 6.56 -8.74 -16.26
N ASN A 197 5.74 -8.42 -17.26
CA ASN A 197 4.95 -7.18 -17.24
C ASN A 197 3.67 -7.40 -16.44
N VAL A 198 3.28 -6.43 -15.63
CA VAL A 198 1.94 -6.45 -15.01
C VAL A 198 0.89 -6.00 -16.02
N LEU A 199 -0.27 -6.68 -16.00
CA LEU A 199 -1.50 -6.23 -16.61
C LEU A 199 -2.45 -5.75 -15.52
N PHE A 200 -2.87 -4.49 -15.62
CA PHE A 200 -3.93 -3.89 -14.82
C PHE A 200 -5.19 -3.80 -15.67
N ALA A 201 -6.34 -4.15 -15.08
CA ALA A 201 -7.62 -4.13 -15.74
C ALA A 201 -8.68 -3.50 -14.84
N GLY A 202 -9.69 -2.90 -15.44
CA GLY A 202 -10.84 -2.42 -14.71
C GLY A 202 -12.10 -2.30 -15.54
N LEU A 203 -13.22 -2.15 -14.84
CA LEU A 203 -14.55 -1.96 -15.43
C LEU A 203 -14.99 -0.51 -15.29
N ASP A 204 -15.44 0.09 -16.39
CA ASP A 204 -16.07 1.41 -16.37
C ASP A 204 -17.55 1.34 -15.98
N GLY A 205 -18.23 2.48 -15.83
CA GLY A 205 -19.65 2.52 -15.45
C GLY A 205 -20.62 1.85 -16.42
N ALA A 206 -20.21 1.55 -17.66
CA ALA A 206 -20.99 0.78 -18.62
C ALA A 206 -20.68 -0.73 -18.54
N GLY A 207 -19.84 -1.14 -17.59
CA GLY A 207 -19.35 -2.50 -17.44
C GLY A 207 -18.33 -2.91 -18.50
N SER A 208 -17.71 -1.96 -19.22
CA SER A 208 -16.72 -2.26 -20.25
C SER A 208 -15.34 -2.52 -19.65
N VAL A 209 -14.66 -3.56 -20.16
CA VAL A 209 -13.29 -3.89 -19.76
C VAL A 209 -12.30 -2.94 -20.43
N TRP A 210 -11.43 -2.36 -19.61
CA TRP A 210 -10.25 -1.60 -19.99
C TRP A 210 -9.01 -2.28 -19.41
N THR A 211 -7.90 -2.25 -20.15
CA THR A 211 -6.62 -2.80 -19.71
C THR A 211 -5.48 -1.81 -19.92
N CYS A 212 -4.56 -1.74 -18.98
CA CYS A 212 -3.29 -1.04 -19.08
C CYS A 212 -2.19 -2.04 -18.73
N SER A 213 -1.11 -2.12 -19.52
CA SER A 213 -0.02 -3.06 -19.24
C SER A 213 1.29 -2.32 -19.14
N GLN A 214 2.19 -2.82 -18.30
CA GLN A 214 3.57 -2.34 -18.29
C GLN A 214 4.24 -2.52 -19.66
N GLY A 215 5.06 -1.55 -20.05
CA GLY A 215 5.91 -1.62 -21.23
C GLY A 215 7.10 -2.55 -21.05
N SER A 216 7.61 -2.64 -19.81
CA SER A 216 8.70 -3.53 -19.42
C SER A 216 8.60 -3.94 -17.95
N PRO A 217 9.24 -5.05 -17.53
CA PRO A 217 9.18 -5.52 -16.14
C PRO A 217 9.60 -4.45 -15.12
N GLY A 218 8.68 -4.03 -14.24
CA GLY A 218 8.93 -2.98 -13.23
C GLY A 218 9.18 -1.57 -13.80
N GLY A 219 8.93 -1.39 -15.11
CA GLY A 219 9.10 -0.14 -15.83
C GLY A 219 7.82 0.70 -15.89
N ASP A 220 7.76 1.59 -16.87
CA ASP A 220 6.59 2.46 -17.07
C ASP A 220 5.42 1.71 -17.73
N TRP A 221 4.22 2.28 -17.62
CA TRP A 221 2.98 1.73 -18.16
C TRP A 221 2.67 2.27 -19.56
N ASN A 222 2.11 1.41 -20.40
CA ASN A 222 1.62 1.79 -21.73
C ASN A 222 0.30 2.57 -21.63
N ALA A 223 -0.20 3.03 -22.77
CA ALA A 223 -1.54 3.60 -22.86
C ALA A 223 -2.63 2.56 -22.54
N TRP A 224 -3.76 3.04 -22.03
CA TRP A 224 -4.97 2.24 -21.84
C TRP A 224 -5.50 1.70 -23.18
N SER A 225 -5.97 0.45 -23.16
CA SER A 225 -6.64 -0.24 -24.26
C SER A 225 -8.07 -0.58 -23.85
N GLY A 226 -9.04 -0.26 -24.71
CA GLY A 226 -10.47 -0.42 -24.47
C GLY A 226 -11.28 0.66 -25.21
N PRO A 227 -12.59 0.77 -24.95
CA PRO A 227 -13.39 -0.15 -24.13
C PRO A 227 -13.59 -1.51 -24.83
N LYS A 228 -14.15 -2.49 -24.10
CA LYS A 228 -14.61 -3.79 -24.65
C LYS A 228 -13.48 -4.69 -25.17
N VAL A 229 -12.42 -4.84 -24.38
CA VAL A 229 -11.30 -5.74 -24.66
C VAL A 229 -11.80 -7.13 -25.09
N GLY A 230 -11.21 -7.67 -26.17
CA GLY A 230 -11.52 -9.01 -26.66
C GLY A 230 -12.89 -9.16 -27.33
N VAL A 231 -13.54 -8.08 -27.77
CA VAL A 231 -14.92 -8.10 -28.31
C VAL A 231 -15.89 -8.58 -27.22
N GLN A 232 -15.92 -7.83 -26.13
CA GLN A 232 -16.70 -8.14 -24.94
C GLN A 232 -18.19 -8.44 -25.25
N PRO A 233 -18.74 -9.57 -24.75
CA PRO A 233 -20.07 -10.06 -25.15
C PRO A 233 -21.23 -9.32 -24.46
N CYS A 234 -21.04 -8.86 -23.23
CA CYS A 234 -22.05 -8.17 -22.43
C CYS A 234 -21.39 -7.24 -21.41
N ALA A 235 -22.16 -6.36 -20.77
CA ALA A 235 -21.66 -5.54 -19.65
C ALA A 235 -21.33 -6.43 -18.44
N PHE A 236 -20.19 -6.17 -17.80
CA PHE A 236 -19.75 -6.89 -16.60
C PHE A 236 -19.84 -6.01 -15.35
N GLU A 237 -19.97 -6.66 -14.19
CA GLU A 237 -19.96 -6.04 -12.85
C GLU A 237 -18.83 -6.59 -11.96
N GLN A 238 -18.27 -7.75 -12.31
CA GLN A 238 -17.18 -8.39 -11.60
C GLN A 238 -16.03 -8.69 -12.54
N LEU A 239 -14.80 -8.60 -12.00
CA LEU A 239 -13.57 -8.85 -12.75
C LEU A 239 -12.55 -9.49 -11.80
N ALA A 240 -11.88 -10.53 -12.28
CA ALA A 240 -10.71 -11.13 -11.63
C ALA A 240 -9.64 -11.39 -12.69
N ALA A 241 -8.37 -11.36 -12.27
CA ALA A 241 -7.22 -11.61 -13.15
C ALA A 241 -6.29 -12.62 -12.50
N SER A 242 -5.65 -13.46 -13.31
CA SER A 242 -4.57 -14.33 -12.85
C SER A 242 -3.50 -14.54 -13.89
N GLN A 243 -2.28 -14.75 -13.43
CA GLN A 243 -1.19 -15.26 -14.25
C GLN A 243 -1.51 -16.71 -14.66
N GLN A 244 -1.38 -17.05 -15.93
CA GLN A 244 -1.46 -18.43 -16.40
C GLN A 244 -0.09 -19.08 -16.49
N GLY A 245 -0.02 -20.40 -16.33
CA GLY A 245 1.19 -21.16 -16.64
C GLY A 245 1.37 -21.41 -18.14
N GLY A 246 2.56 -21.88 -18.53
CA GLY A 246 2.87 -22.20 -19.93
C GLY A 246 3.13 -20.95 -20.78
N SER A 247 2.73 -20.98 -22.05
CA SER A 247 2.98 -19.87 -22.99
C SER A 247 2.00 -18.71 -22.89
N ARG A 248 0.86 -18.90 -22.21
CA ARG A 248 -0.23 -17.90 -22.09
C ARG A 248 0.22 -16.67 -21.27
N GLY A 249 -0.51 -15.57 -21.42
CA GLY A 249 -0.36 -14.38 -20.59
C GLY A 249 -1.33 -14.38 -19.41
N VAL A 250 -1.93 -13.23 -19.12
CA VAL A 250 -2.99 -13.14 -18.11
C VAL A 250 -4.30 -13.70 -18.66
N GLU A 251 -5.08 -14.34 -17.78
CA GLU A 251 -6.49 -14.67 -17.99
C GLU A 251 -7.37 -13.76 -17.14
N LEU A 252 -8.44 -13.25 -17.73
CA LEU A 252 -9.45 -12.46 -17.04
C LEU A 252 -10.76 -13.25 -16.98
N TRP A 253 -11.37 -13.27 -15.80
CA TRP A 253 -12.73 -13.74 -15.61
C TRP A 253 -13.63 -12.56 -15.29
N ALA A 254 -14.81 -12.54 -15.88
CA ALA A 254 -15.79 -11.50 -15.64
C ALA A 254 -17.21 -12.08 -15.55
N ALA A 255 -18.08 -11.40 -14.81
CA ALA A 255 -19.50 -11.76 -14.72
C ALA A 255 -20.37 -10.50 -14.78
N GLY A 256 -21.52 -10.59 -15.44
CA GLY A 256 -22.53 -9.54 -15.49
C GLY A 256 -23.52 -9.63 -14.34
N ALA A 257 -24.59 -8.83 -14.43
CA ALA A 257 -25.68 -8.80 -13.43
C ALA A 257 -26.42 -10.15 -13.28
N ASP A 258 -26.37 -11.00 -14.31
CA ASP A 258 -26.92 -12.37 -14.29
C ASP A 258 -26.02 -13.37 -13.55
N GLY A 259 -24.80 -12.97 -13.19
CA GLY A 259 -23.78 -13.79 -12.54
C GLY A 259 -23.18 -14.87 -13.45
N GLN A 260 -23.45 -14.85 -14.75
CA GLN A 260 -22.83 -15.79 -15.69
C GLN A 260 -21.37 -15.41 -15.93
N VAL A 261 -20.47 -16.35 -15.66
CA VAL A 261 -19.03 -16.13 -15.83
C VAL A 261 -18.62 -16.33 -17.28
N TRP A 262 -17.80 -15.40 -17.75
CA TRP A 262 -17.06 -15.43 -19.00
C TRP A 262 -15.56 -15.36 -18.71
N THR A 263 -14.75 -15.94 -19.59
CA THR A 263 -13.28 -15.81 -19.52
C THR A 263 -12.66 -15.50 -20.87
N LEU A 264 -11.53 -14.80 -20.88
CA LEU A 264 -10.61 -14.74 -22.01
C LEU A 264 -9.16 -14.69 -21.51
N TYR A 265 -8.23 -15.13 -22.32
CA TYR A 265 -6.80 -15.13 -21.97
C TYR A 265 -5.95 -14.60 -23.12
N GLN A 266 -4.77 -14.07 -22.79
CA GLN A 266 -3.77 -13.77 -23.80
C GLN A 266 -3.14 -15.08 -24.31
N ILE A 267 -3.12 -15.27 -25.62
CA ILE A 267 -2.56 -16.47 -26.29
C ILE A 267 -1.06 -16.61 -25.99
N THR A 268 -0.36 -15.48 -25.93
CA THR A 268 1.01 -15.35 -25.42
C THR A 268 1.08 -14.15 -24.47
N ALA A 269 2.01 -14.13 -23.53
CA ALA A 269 2.21 -12.98 -22.63
C ALA A 269 2.37 -11.65 -23.40
N GLY A 270 1.50 -10.66 -23.11
CA GLY A 270 1.45 -9.37 -23.80
C GLY A 270 0.89 -9.42 -25.23
N GLY A 271 0.44 -10.58 -25.70
CA GLY A 271 0.00 -10.82 -27.07
C GLY A 271 -1.50 -10.64 -27.28
N ARG A 272 -1.98 -11.23 -28.38
CA ARG A 272 -3.40 -11.22 -28.74
C ARG A 272 -4.24 -11.97 -27.70
N TRP A 273 -5.44 -11.47 -27.46
CA TRP A 273 -6.46 -12.14 -26.67
C TRP A 273 -7.15 -13.27 -27.46
N SER A 274 -7.59 -14.30 -26.75
CA SER A 274 -8.60 -15.24 -27.22
C SER A 274 -9.96 -14.54 -27.41
N GLN A 275 -10.92 -15.27 -27.97
CA GLN A 275 -12.34 -14.89 -27.82
C GLN A 275 -12.79 -15.11 -26.38
N TRP A 276 -13.84 -14.41 -25.96
CA TRP A 276 -14.52 -14.70 -24.71
C TRP A 276 -15.22 -16.07 -24.77
N GLU A 277 -14.99 -16.92 -23.78
CA GLU A 277 -15.67 -18.20 -23.55
C GLU A 277 -16.75 -18.02 -22.47
N GLY A 278 -17.99 -18.40 -22.78
CA GLY A 278 -19.16 -18.29 -21.91
C GLY A 278 -20.48 -18.24 -22.71
N PRO A 279 -21.61 -17.91 -22.07
CA PRO A 279 -21.78 -17.74 -20.63
C PRO A 279 -21.75 -19.08 -19.88
N GLY A 280 -21.38 -19.07 -18.60
CA GLY A 280 -21.41 -20.27 -17.76
C GLY A 280 -20.12 -21.08 -17.85
N PHE A 281 -18.99 -20.42 -17.56
CA PHE A 281 -17.66 -21.00 -17.59
C PHE A 281 -17.61 -22.43 -16.99
N LYS A 282 -17.25 -23.40 -17.84
CA LYS A 282 -17.13 -24.83 -17.51
C LYS A 282 -18.33 -25.41 -16.76
N GLY A 283 -19.54 -25.08 -17.19
CA GLY A 283 -20.76 -25.62 -16.58
C GLY A 283 -20.99 -25.08 -15.17
N GLN A 284 -20.68 -23.80 -14.97
CA GLN A 284 -20.87 -23.06 -13.72
C GLN A 284 -22.16 -23.48 -12.97
N PRO A 285 -22.06 -23.89 -11.70
CA PRO A 285 -23.17 -24.52 -10.97
C PRO A 285 -24.21 -23.52 -10.44
N ALA A 286 -23.81 -22.26 -10.24
CA ALA A 286 -24.67 -21.17 -9.77
C ALA A 286 -24.14 -19.82 -10.27
N PRO A 287 -25.00 -18.79 -10.46
CA PRO A 287 -24.57 -17.42 -10.72
C PRO A 287 -23.58 -16.89 -9.67
N LEU A 288 -22.50 -16.22 -10.10
CA LEU A 288 -21.41 -15.73 -9.24
C LEU A 288 -21.26 -14.21 -9.30
N PHE A 289 -21.11 -13.57 -8.13
CA PHE A 289 -21.17 -12.11 -7.93
C PHE A 289 -19.94 -11.50 -7.22
N LYS A 290 -18.96 -12.33 -6.88
CA LYS A 290 -17.60 -11.93 -6.47
C LYS A 290 -16.65 -12.99 -7.01
N LEU A 291 -15.52 -12.56 -7.58
CA LEU A 291 -14.61 -13.44 -8.29
C LEU A 291 -13.20 -13.30 -7.73
N ALA A 292 -12.46 -14.40 -7.65
CA ALA A 292 -11.03 -14.40 -7.35
C ALA A 292 -10.34 -15.50 -8.15
N ALA A 293 -9.07 -15.29 -8.50
CA ALA A 293 -8.27 -16.28 -9.20
C ALA A 293 -6.81 -16.18 -8.77
N ALA A 294 -6.12 -17.31 -8.68
CA ALA A 294 -4.71 -17.34 -8.35
C ALA A 294 -4.01 -18.53 -9.03
N GLN A 295 -2.79 -18.29 -9.50
CA GLN A 295 -1.90 -19.35 -9.96
C GLN A 295 -1.35 -20.13 -8.78
N GLN A 296 -1.20 -21.44 -8.96
CA GLN A 296 -0.43 -22.32 -8.08
C GLN A 296 1.03 -22.37 -8.56
N SER A 297 1.98 -22.75 -7.70
CA SER A 297 3.40 -22.86 -8.08
C SER A 297 3.70 -23.98 -9.09
N ASN A 298 2.76 -24.89 -9.35
CA ASN A 298 2.82 -25.84 -10.46
C ASN A 298 2.36 -25.24 -11.81
N GLY A 299 2.01 -23.94 -11.84
CA GLY A 299 1.58 -23.19 -13.02
C GLY A 299 0.09 -23.30 -13.37
N SER A 300 -0.65 -24.22 -12.74
CA SER A 300 -2.11 -24.31 -12.93
C SER A 300 -2.85 -23.22 -12.15
N VAL A 301 -3.99 -22.78 -12.63
CA VAL A 301 -4.80 -21.74 -11.97
C VAL A 301 -5.96 -22.35 -11.20
N MET A 302 -6.33 -21.71 -10.10
CA MET A 302 -7.62 -21.92 -9.46
C MET A 302 -8.48 -20.66 -9.57
N PHE A 303 -9.78 -20.88 -9.77
CA PHE A 303 -10.79 -19.85 -9.87
C PHE A 303 -11.88 -20.09 -8.83
N TRP A 304 -12.33 -19.02 -8.20
CA TRP A 304 -13.39 -19.04 -7.21
C TRP A 304 -14.43 -17.98 -7.50
N GLY A 305 -15.65 -18.25 -7.03
CA GLY A 305 -16.67 -17.22 -6.92
C GLY A 305 -17.60 -17.42 -5.75
N LEU A 306 -18.25 -16.32 -5.37
CA LEU A 306 -19.36 -16.33 -4.43
C LEU A 306 -20.68 -16.23 -5.18
N ASP A 307 -21.67 -17.04 -4.84
CA ASP A 307 -23.04 -16.82 -5.28
C ASP A 307 -23.74 -15.71 -4.47
N ARG A 308 -25.03 -15.48 -4.74
CA ARG A 308 -25.81 -14.40 -4.11
C ARG A 308 -26.00 -14.60 -2.60
N GLU A 309 -25.91 -15.84 -2.12
CA GLU A 309 -25.98 -16.17 -0.68
C GLU A 309 -24.60 -16.14 -0.01
N GLY A 310 -23.55 -15.73 -0.75
CA GLY A 310 -22.19 -15.72 -0.27
C GLY A 310 -21.59 -17.12 -0.14
N LYS A 311 -22.15 -18.15 -0.79
CA LYS A 311 -21.56 -19.49 -0.79
C LYS A 311 -20.40 -19.54 -1.77
N LEU A 312 -19.31 -20.13 -1.31
CA LEU A 312 -18.07 -20.23 -2.06
C LEU A 312 -18.07 -21.47 -2.95
N TRP A 313 -17.75 -21.25 -4.22
CA TRP A 313 -17.51 -22.24 -5.25
C TRP A 313 -16.08 -22.13 -5.75
N GLY A 314 -15.45 -23.26 -6.07
CA GLY A 314 -14.08 -23.30 -6.60
C GLY A 314 -13.93 -24.30 -7.73
N ILE A 315 -13.03 -24.02 -8.66
CA ILE A 315 -12.65 -24.91 -9.76
C ILE A 315 -11.14 -24.80 -10.00
N SER A 316 -10.48 -25.93 -10.23
CA SER A 316 -9.05 -26.01 -10.52
C SER A 316 -8.81 -26.31 -11.99
N GLN A 317 -7.75 -25.73 -12.54
CA GLN A 317 -7.20 -26.17 -13.80
C GLN A 317 -6.42 -27.47 -13.59
N HIS A 318 -6.64 -28.46 -14.45
CA HIS A 318 -6.02 -29.77 -14.35
C HIS A 318 -4.49 -29.72 -14.55
N SER A 319 -4.04 -28.84 -15.45
CA SER A 319 -2.62 -28.59 -15.73
C SER A 319 -2.42 -27.17 -16.24
N ALA A 320 -1.20 -26.64 -16.15
CA ALA A 320 -0.86 -25.29 -16.61
C ALA A 320 -1.31 -25.03 -18.06
N GLY A 321 -2.26 -24.10 -18.25
CA GLY A 321 -2.80 -23.77 -19.58
C GLY A 321 -3.72 -24.84 -20.20
N GLY A 322 -4.03 -25.91 -19.47
CA GLY A 322 -4.90 -27.01 -19.90
C GLY A 322 -6.38 -26.83 -19.53
N ASP A 323 -7.12 -27.93 -19.62
CA ASP A 323 -8.53 -28.02 -19.24
C ASP A 323 -8.75 -27.91 -17.72
N TRP A 324 -10.02 -27.80 -17.32
CA TRP A 324 -10.45 -27.59 -15.94
C TRP A 324 -11.14 -28.84 -15.39
N ASP A 325 -10.97 -29.05 -14.08
CA ASP A 325 -11.66 -30.11 -13.34
C ASP A 325 -13.12 -29.72 -13.05
N ALA A 326 -13.82 -30.52 -12.24
CA ALA A 326 -15.18 -30.22 -11.82
C ALA A 326 -15.24 -29.09 -10.77
N TRP A 327 -16.33 -28.33 -10.80
CA TRP A 327 -16.67 -27.36 -9.75
C TRP A 327 -16.88 -28.05 -8.39
N GLN A 328 -16.44 -27.37 -7.33
CA GLN A 328 -16.56 -27.79 -5.94
C GLN A 328 -17.38 -26.75 -5.16
N GLY A 329 -18.44 -27.18 -4.47
CA GLY A 329 -19.32 -26.33 -3.67
C GLY A 329 -20.77 -26.84 -3.64
N PRO A 330 -21.72 -26.08 -3.08
CA PRO A 330 -21.50 -24.81 -2.36
C PRO A 330 -20.81 -25.06 -1.01
N GLY A 331 -20.05 -24.07 -0.53
CA GLY A 331 -19.35 -24.19 0.75
C GLY A 331 -17.98 -24.87 0.61
N PHE A 332 -17.22 -24.44 -0.39
CA PHE A 332 -15.87 -24.93 -0.72
C PHE A 332 -15.03 -25.17 0.55
N VAL A 333 -14.56 -26.42 0.70
CA VAL A 333 -13.72 -26.88 1.82
C VAL A 333 -14.32 -26.55 3.19
N GLY A 334 -15.63 -26.75 3.35
CA GLY A 334 -16.33 -26.53 4.62
C GLY A 334 -16.33 -25.06 5.04
N GLN A 335 -16.63 -24.17 4.10
CA GLN A 335 -16.76 -22.72 4.32
C GLN A 335 -17.46 -22.41 5.66
N PRO A 336 -16.87 -21.58 6.54
CA PRO A 336 -17.34 -21.37 7.91
C PRO A 336 -18.62 -20.52 7.99
N GLU A 337 -18.76 -19.53 7.10
CA GLU A 337 -19.91 -18.65 7.00
C GLU A 337 -20.05 -18.08 5.58
N ALA A 338 -21.18 -17.43 5.28
CA ALA A 338 -21.34 -16.72 4.02
C ALA A 338 -20.34 -15.54 3.92
N PHE A 339 -19.70 -15.40 2.77
CA PHE A 339 -18.75 -14.32 2.52
C PHE A 339 -19.36 -13.21 1.66
N THR A 340 -18.80 -12.01 1.80
CA THR A 340 -19.18 -10.79 1.06
C THR A 340 -18.08 -10.33 0.10
N SER A 341 -16.83 -10.74 0.36
CA SER A 341 -15.66 -10.50 -0.48
C SER A 341 -14.70 -11.68 -0.40
N ILE A 342 -13.96 -11.93 -1.48
CA ILE A 342 -12.90 -12.94 -1.55
C ILE A 342 -11.70 -12.40 -2.32
N THR A 343 -10.50 -12.88 -1.99
CA THR A 343 -9.28 -12.70 -2.79
C THR A 343 -8.41 -13.94 -2.64
N ALA A 344 -7.55 -14.21 -3.60
CA ALA A 344 -6.59 -15.31 -3.52
C ALA A 344 -5.20 -14.83 -3.96
N SER A 345 -4.18 -15.54 -3.52
CA SER A 345 -2.80 -15.32 -3.97
C SER A 345 -2.09 -16.66 -4.12
N GLN A 346 -1.15 -16.72 -5.06
CA GLN A 346 -0.11 -17.73 -5.04
C GLN A 346 0.67 -17.64 -3.72
N GLN A 347 1.08 -18.78 -3.18
CA GLN A 347 2.13 -18.86 -2.18
C GLN A 347 3.41 -19.47 -2.75
N GLN A 348 4.54 -19.20 -2.10
CA GLN A 348 5.79 -19.91 -2.30
C GLN A 348 6.10 -20.86 -1.13
N GLY A 349 7.30 -21.47 -1.16
CA GLY A 349 7.68 -22.53 -0.26
C GLY A 349 6.96 -23.83 -0.62
N ASN A 350 6.49 -24.55 0.40
CA ASN A 350 5.77 -25.82 0.20
C ASN A 350 4.26 -25.63 0.00
N ARG A 351 3.75 -24.40 -0.13
CA ARG A 351 2.31 -24.11 -0.22
C ARG A 351 1.85 -23.96 -1.67
N GLY A 352 0.56 -24.18 -1.90
CA GLY A 352 -0.11 -23.89 -3.17
C GLY A 352 -0.64 -22.46 -3.21
N VAL A 353 -1.95 -22.30 -3.33
CA VAL A 353 -2.63 -21.01 -3.16
C VAL A 353 -3.12 -20.80 -1.73
N GLU A 354 -3.37 -19.55 -1.36
CA GLU A 354 -4.16 -19.15 -0.20
C GLU A 354 -5.35 -18.31 -0.64
N LEU A 355 -6.50 -18.57 0.00
CA LEU A 355 -7.77 -17.93 -0.29
C LEU A 355 -8.28 -17.29 1.01
N TRP A 356 -8.69 -16.03 0.89
CA TRP A 356 -9.32 -15.28 1.96
C TRP A 356 -10.77 -14.97 1.64
N GLY A 357 -11.59 -14.94 2.69
CA GLY A 357 -12.98 -14.50 2.63
C GLY A 357 -13.29 -13.52 3.77
N VAL A 358 -14.20 -12.58 3.50
CA VAL A 358 -14.73 -11.64 4.50
C VAL A 358 -16.17 -11.99 4.82
N GLY A 359 -16.48 -12.31 6.07
CA GLY A 359 -17.85 -12.55 6.54
C GLY A 359 -18.69 -11.27 6.60
N ALA A 360 -19.99 -11.39 6.83
CA ALA A 360 -20.90 -10.22 6.92
C ALA A 360 -20.57 -9.27 8.09
N SER A 361 -19.93 -9.80 9.14
CA SER A 361 -19.41 -9.03 10.28
C SER A 361 -18.08 -8.31 10.00
N GLY A 362 -17.57 -8.42 8.77
CA GLY A 362 -16.26 -7.91 8.34
C GLY A 362 -15.08 -8.73 8.84
N GLN A 363 -15.30 -9.90 9.44
CA GLN A 363 -14.23 -10.78 9.91
C GLN A 363 -13.56 -11.52 8.76
N VAL A 364 -12.23 -11.53 8.75
CA VAL A 364 -11.40 -12.22 7.74
C VAL A 364 -11.18 -13.67 8.16
N TRP A 365 -11.36 -14.55 7.19
CA TRP A 365 -11.05 -15.98 7.24
C TRP A 365 -10.04 -16.32 6.17
N THR A 366 -9.18 -17.31 6.42
CA THR A 366 -8.24 -17.84 5.41
C THR A 366 -8.15 -19.35 5.44
N LEU A 367 -7.77 -19.95 4.32
CA LEU A 367 -7.23 -21.30 4.23
C LEU A 367 -6.22 -21.38 3.08
N TYR A 368 -5.31 -22.33 3.15
CA TYR A 368 -4.30 -22.53 2.13
C TYR A 368 -4.15 -24.00 1.76
N GLN A 369 -3.62 -24.25 0.56
CA GLN A 369 -3.19 -25.60 0.20
C GLN A 369 -1.84 -25.92 0.87
N THR A 370 -1.74 -27.11 1.46
CA THR A 370 -0.52 -27.55 2.15
C THR A 370 0.60 -27.99 1.21
N ALA A 371 0.26 -28.22 -0.07
CA ALA A 371 1.14 -28.45 -1.22
C ALA A 371 0.47 -27.91 -2.49
N PRO A 372 1.21 -27.56 -3.55
CA PRO A 372 0.61 -27.11 -4.81
C PRO A 372 -0.31 -28.19 -5.41
N GLY A 373 -1.58 -27.86 -5.66
CA GLY A 373 -2.59 -28.84 -6.10
C GLY A 373 -3.02 -29.85 -5.04
N GLY A 374 -2.52 -29.70 -3.81
CA GLY A 374 -2.68 -30.66 -2.73
C GLY A 374 -3.88 -30.39 -1.82
N PRO A 375 -3.92 -31.08 -0.66
CA PRO A 375 -5.01 -30.92 0.29
C PRO A 375 -4.99 -29.53 0.93
N TRP A 376 -6.16 -29.12 1.42
CA TRP A 376 -6.36 -27.83 2.08
C TRP A 376 -6.16 -27.92 3.59
N SER A 377 -5.72 -26.81 4.20
CA SER A 377 -5.84 -26.60 5.64
C SER A 377 -7.31 -26.47 6.04
N LYS A 378 -7.57 -26.46 7.35
CA LYS A 378 -8.83 -25.93 7.88
C LYS A 378 -8.87 -24.42 7.69
N TRP A 379 -10.07 -23.85 7.67
CA TRP A 379 -10.27 -22.40 7.78
C TRP A 379 -9.74 -21.87 9.12
N GLU A 380 -9.00 -20.77 9.07
CA GLU A 380 -8.53 -19.99 10.21
C GLU A 380 -9.32 -18.68 10.29
N GLY A 381 -9.88 -18.38 11.46
CA GLY A 381 -10.73 -17.21 11.74
C GLY A 381 -11.76 -17.52 12.83
N PRO A 382 -12.75 -16.64 13.06
CA PRO A 382 -12.85 -15.28 12.51
C PRO A 382 -11.76 -14.37 13.11
N GLY A 383 -11.40 -13.29 12.40
CA GLY A 383 -10.45 -12.31 12.92
C GLY A 383 -9.00 -12.71 12.70
N PHE A 384 -8.69 -13.18 11.48
CA PHE A 384 -7.36 -13.64 11.08
C PHE A 384 -6.23 -12.78 11.65
N LYS A 385 -5.35 -13.43 12.44
CA LYS A 385 -4.18 -12.82 13.09
C LYS A 385 -4.47 -11.56 13.92
N GLY A 386 -5.57 -11.58 14.67
CA GLY A 386 -5.92 -10.47 15.56
C GLY A 386 -6.31 -9.22 14.78
N GLN A 387 -7.04 -9.41 13.69
CA GLN A 387 -7.59 -8.37 12.82
C GLN A 387 -8.05 -7.13 13.63
N PRO A 388 -7.55 -5.92 13.32
CA PRO A 388 -7.77 -4.75 14.17
C PRO A 388 -9.17 -4.13 14.02
N LYS A 389 -9.80 -4.30 12.85
CA LYS A 389 -11.06 -3.66 12.45
C LYS A 389 -11.85 -4.57 11.51
N PRO A 390 -13.19 -4.53 11.50
CA PRO A 390 -14.00 -5.14 10.44
C PRO A 390 -13.62 -4.61 9.04
N MET A 391 -13.39 -5.52 8.09
CA MET A 391 -12.99 -5.17 6.72
C MET A 391 -14.18 -5.28 5.76
N LYS A 392 -14.16 -4.50 4.68
CA LYS A 392 -15.16 -4.53 3.59
C LYS A 392 -14.59 -4.99 2.25
N ASN A 393 -13.31 -4.73 1.98
CA ASN A 393 -12.61 -5.13 0.76
C ASN A 393 -11.25 -5.73 1.12
N ILE A 394 -10.80 -6.71 0.34
CA ILE A 394 -9.50 -7.35 0.48
C ILE A 394 -8.84 -7.62 -0.89
N ALA A 395 -7.52 -7.56 -0.94
CA ALA A 395 -6.72 -7.98 -2.10
C ALA A 395 -5.39 -8.55 -1.61
N ALA A 396 -4.87 -9.59 -2.25
CA ALA A 396 -3.64 -10.25 -1.85
C ALA A 396 -2.75 -10.53 -3.06
N ALA A 397 -1.44 -10.39 -2.87
CA ALA A 397 -0.48 -10.74 -3.90
C ALA A 397 0.83 -11.24 -3.31
N LEU A 398 1.48 -12.12 -4.05
CA LEU A 398 2.83 -12.59 -3.80
C LEU A 398 3.84 -11.46 -4.06
N GLN A 399 4.85 -11.35 -3.20
CA GLN A 399 6.00 -10.46 -3.35
C GLN A 399 7.20 -11.22 -3.91
N ASN A 400 8.19 -10.49 -4.44
CA ASN A 400 9.39 -11.09 -5.04
C ASN A 400 10.31 -11.79 -4.05
N ASN A 401 10.13 -11.57 -2.74
CA ASN A 401 10.80 -12.30 -1.68
C ASN A 401 10.09 -13.63 -1.31
N GLY A 402 9.02 -13.99 -2.02
CA GLY A 402 8.24 -15.21 -1.79
C GLY A 402 7.19 -15.12 -0.68
N CYS A 403 7.09 -13.99 0.02
CA CYS A 403 6.05 -13.74 1.01
C CYS A 403 4.78 -13.21 0.34
N VAL A 404 3.62 -13.49 0.93
CA VAL A 404 2.35 -12.85 0.53
C VAL A 404 2.08 -11.63 1.39
N LEU A 405 1.54 -10.58 0.75
CA LEU A 405 0.98 -9.41 1.42
C LEU A 405 -0.54 -9.36 1.18
N LEU A 406 -1.31 -9.33 2.26
CA LEU A 406 -2.76 -9.15 2.24
C LEU A 406 -3.07 -7.69 2.60
N TRP A 407 -3.86 -7.03 1.76
CA TRP A 407 -4.44 -5.72 1.98
C TRP A 407 -5.91 -5.82 2.31
N ALA A 408 -6.36 -4.91 3.17
CA ALA A 408 -7.75 -4.78 3.54
C ALA A 408 -8.15 -3.31 3.71
N VAL A 409 -9.41 -3.02 3.45
CA VAL A 409 -10.04 -1.73 3.72
C VAL A 409 -11.09 -1.92 4.80
N ASP A 410 -11.08 -1.09 5.84
CA ASP A 410 -12.14 -1.09 6.85
C ASP A 410 -13.32 -0.18 6.49
N ASN A 411 -14.34 -0.13 7.35
CA ASN A 411 -15.52 0.71 7.13
C ASN A 411 -15.23 2.21 7.21
N ASP A 412 -14.13 2.60 7.87
CA ASP A 412 -13.66 3.98 7.99
C ASP A 412 -12.78 4.40 6.80
N ASN A 413 -12.64 3.55 5.77
CA ASN A 413 -11.74 3.75 4.62
C ASN A 413 -10.26 3.85 5.01
N GLN A 414 -9.86 3.22 6.11
CA GLN A 414 -8.46 3.04 6.44
C GLN A 414 -7.92 1.79 5.74
N LEU A 415 -6.72 1.92 5.15
CA LEU A 415 -6.00 0.79 4.59
C LEU A 415 -5.18 0.08 5.66
N TRP A 416 -5.29 -1.25 5.68
CA TRP A 416 -4.55 -2.15 6.53
C TRP A 416 -3.82 -3.18 5.67
N HIS A 417 -2.67 -3.64 6.14
CA HIS A 417 -1.97 -4.74 5.54
C HIS A 417 -1.35 -5.66 6.59
N ILE A 418 -1.14 -6.92 6.21
CA ILE A 418 -0.42 -7.93 6.99
C ILE A 418 0.43 -8.73 6.01
N ALA A 419 1.65 -9.10 6.41
CA ALA A 419 2.61 -9.81 5.58
C ALA A 419 2.97 -11.16 6.20
N GLN A 420 3.31 -12.13 5.35
CA GLN A 420 4.04 -13.30 5.80
C GLN A 420 5.44 -12.92 6.27
N GLY A 421 5.89 -13.52 7.37
CA GLY A 421 7.26 -13.36 7.87
C GLY A 421 8.30 -14.13 7.07
N SER A 422 7.88 -15.17 6.34
CA SER A 422 8.70 -15.96 5.41
C SER A 422 7.80 -16.66 4.39
N ALA A 423 8.37 -17.07 3.25
CA ALA A 423 7.62 -17.73 2.18
C ALA A 423 6.90 -19.00 2.68
N GLY A 424 5.56 -18.99 2.61
CA GLY A 424 4.73 -20.11 3.08
C GLY A 424 4.70 -20.31 4.61
N GLY A 425 5.30 -19.38 5.35
CA GLY A 425 5.41 -19.39 6.81
C GLY A 425 4.30 -18.61 7.51
N ASP A 426 4.51 -18.32 8.80
CA ASP A 426 3.52 -17.62 9.60
C ASP A 426 3.45 -16.11 9.27
N TRP A 427 2.32 -15.50 9.61
CA TRP A 427 2.04 -14.09 9.37
C TRP A 427 2.49 -13.20 10.53
N LEU A 428 2.90 -11.98 10.19
CA LEU A 428 3.28 -10.94 11.14
C LEU A 428 2.03 -10.25 11.73
N GLY A 429 2.21 -9.07 12.35
CA GLY A 429 1.10 -8.24 12.81
C GLY A 429 0.51 -7.36 11.71
N TRP A 430 -0.75 -6.98 11.86
CA TRP A 430 -1.39 -5.96 11.03
C TRP A 430 -0.77 -4.59 11.25
N ALA A 431 -0.61 -3.83 10.16
CA ALA A 431 -0.19 -2.44 10.16
C ALA A 431 -1.14 -1.61 9.30
N SER A 432 -1.26 -0.33 9.59
CA SER A 432 -2.04 0.62 8.78
C SER A 432 -1.13 1.45 7.88
N THR A 433 -1.66 1.91 6.74
CA THR A 433 -0.98 2.83 5.80
C THR A 433 -1.92 3.97 5.46
N SER A 434 -1.42 5.19 5.34
CA SER A 434 -2.27 6.34 5.01
C SER A 434 -2.99 6.17 3.66
N PRO A 435 -4.29 6.53 3.57
CA PRO A 435 -5.02 6.54 2.30
C PRO A 435 -4.43 7.58 1.31
N PRO A 436 -4.80 7.53 0.01
CA PRO A 436 -4.32 8.49 -0.97
C PRO A 436 -4.79 9.92 -0.63
N PRO A 437 -4.07 10.95 -1.12
CA PRO A 437 -4.50 12.35 -1.04
C PRO A 437 -5.85 12.60 -1.76
N GLN A 438 -6.46 13.76 -1.52
CA GLN A 438 -7.57 14.23 -2.36
C GLN A 438 -7.09 14.57 -3.77
N GLY A 439 -7.95 14.30 -4.75
CA GLY A 439 -7.80 14.69 -6.14
C GLY A 439 -8.31 16.10 -6.43
#